data_AF-B4M0U6-F1
#
_entry.id   AF-B4M0U6-F1
#
_cell.length_a   1.000
_cell.length_b   1.000
_cell.length_c   1.000
_cell.angle_alpha   90.00
_cell.angle_beta   90.00
_cell.angle_gamma   90.00
#
_symmetry.space_group_name_H-M   'P 1'
#
loop_
_entity.id
_entity.type
_entity.pdbx_description
1 polymer ?
#
loop_
_entity_poly.entity_id
_entity_poly.type
_entity_poly.pdbx_seq_one_letter_code
_entity_poly.pdbx_strand_id
1 'polypeptide(L)'
;MRLCTIFIIFFGIFVFVCIAFIFGNLMTGLGERAGLSWFLHTTNPHMWAGLGVGLCVSLSVVGAAMGIYITGTSVVGGGVRSPRIRTKNLISTYVMHHVINNRKSMAKNMFTGFATFGAGLAVGLVNLSCGICVGIVGSGAALSDAANSALFVKILIVEIFGSAIGLFGLIVGIYMTSNAEMIK
;
A
#
# COMPACT_ATOMS: atom_id res chain seq x y z
N MET A 1 -17.62 -9.72 -21.96
CA MET A 1 -17.87 -8.54 -22.83
C MET A 1 -18.50 -7.36 -22.07
N ARG A 2 -19.56 -7.54 -21.26
CA ARG A 2 -20.22 -6.41 -20.56
C ARG A 2 -19.35 -5.65 -19.54
N LEU A 3 -18.49 -6.33 -18.79
CA LEU A 3 -17.65 -5.69 -17.76
C LEU A 3 -16.58 -4.75 -18.36
N CYS A 4 -15.97 -5.15 -19.47
CA CYS A 4 -14.98 -4.33 -20.17
C CYS A 4 -15.62 -3.06 -20.75
N THR A 5 -16.82 -3.18 -21.32
CA THR A 5 -17.60 -2.03 -21.84
C THR A 5 -18.00 -1.06 -20.72
N ILE A 6 -18.43 -1.57 -19.56
CA ILE A 6 -18.76 -0.74 -18.39
C ILE A 6 -17.52 0.03 -17.90
N PHE A 7 -16.37 -0.64 -17.83
CA PHE A 7 -15.11 -0.01 -17.40
C PHE A 7 -14.67 1.10 -18.37
N ILE A 8 -14.77 0.85 -19.67
CA ILE A 8 -14.44 1.83 -20.72
C ILE A 8 -15.40 3.03 -20.65
N ILE A 9 -16.70 2.80 -20.42
CA ILE A 9 -17.68 3.89 -20.30
C ILE A 9 -17.41 4.74 -19.05
N PHE A 10 -17.16 4.11 -17.89
CA PHE A 10 -16.84 4.84 -16.66
C PHE A 10 -15.55 5.67 -16.80
N PHE A 11 -14.50 5.05 -17.36
CA PHE A 11 -13.24 5.74 -17.60
C PHE A 11 -13.41 6.88 -18.63
N GLY A 12 -14.19 6.66 -19.69
CA GLY A 12 -14.49 7.66 -20.71
C GLY A 12 -15.28 8.86 -20.17
N ILE A 13 -16.30 8.61 -19.34
CA ILE A 13 -17.07 9.66 -18.68
C ILE A 13 -16.17 10.46 -17.73
N PHE A 14 -15.34 9.79 -16.95
CA PHE A 14 -14.41 10.46 -16.04
C PHE A 14 -13.43 11.38 -16.79
N VAL A 15 -12.83 10.89 -17.87
CA VAL A 15 -11.90 11.68 -18.70
C VAL A 15 -12.63 12.86 -19.35
N PHE A 16 -13.83 12.66 -19.88
CA PHE A 16 -14.61 13.72 -20.51
C PHE A 16 -14.98 14.83 -19.51
N VAL A 17 -15.40 14.48 -18.30
CA VAL A 17 -15.72 15.44 -17.22
C VAL A 17 -14.48 16.23 -16.80
N CYS A 18 -13.33 15.57 -16.64
CA CYS A 18 -12.08 16.23 -16.30
C CYS A 18 -11.64 17.23 -17.38
N ILE A 19 -11.73 16.84 -18.67
CA ILE A 19 -11.37 17.72 -19.79
C ILE A 19 -12.33 18.92 -19.88
N ALA A 20 -13.64 18.69 -19.74
CA ALA A 20 -14.63 19.76 -19.76
C ALA A 20 -14.40 20.77 -18.62
N PHE A 21 -14.06 20.27 -17.42
CA PHE A 21 -13.74 21.12 -16.27
C PHE A 21 -12.47 21.94 -16.50
N ILE A 22 -11.39 21.34 -17.01
CA ILE A 22 -10.13 22.04 -17.31
C ILE A 22 -10.34 23.10 -18.39
N PHE A 23 -11.06 22.77 -19.46
CA PHE A 23 -11.31 23.67 -20.58
C PHE A 23 -12.21 24.85 -20.17
N GLY A 24 -13.22 24.62 -19.32
CA GLY A 24 -14.07 25.68 -18.77
C GLY A 24 -13.30 26.67 -17.89
N ASN A 25 -12.36 26.19 -17.07
CA ASN A 25 -11.47 27.05 -16.27
C ASN A 25 -10.44 27.79 -17.14
N LEU A 26 -10.02 27.22 -18.28
CA LEU A 26 -9.12 27.87 -19.23
C LEU A 26 -9.83 29.00 -20.01
N MET A 27 -11.06 28.75 -20.47
CA MET A 27 -11.84 29.73 -21.27
C MET A 27 -12.30 30.95 -20.46
N THR A 28 -12.42 30.83 -19.14
CA THR A 28 -12.78 31.94 -18.23
C THR A 28 -11.58 32.78 -17.80
N GLY A 29 -10.36 32.47 -18.28
CA GLY A 29 -9.13 33.17 -17.91
C GLY A 29 -8.68 32.93 -16.47
N LEU A 30 -9.32 32.00 -15.75
CA LEU A 30 -9.08 31.68 -14.35
C LEU A 30 -8.27 30.38 -14.17
N GLY A 31 -7.54 29.95 -15.21
CA GLY A 31 -6.81 28.67 -15.22
C GLY A 31 -5.84 28.47 -14.05
N GLU A 32 -5.33 29.55 -13.48
CA GLU A 32 -4.42 29.51 -12.31
C GLU A 32 -5.13 29.17 -10.99
N ARG A 33 -6.45 29.42 -10.86
CA ARG A 33 -7.22 29.12 -9.64
C ARG A 33 -7.43 27.62 -9.42
N ALA A 34 -7.43 26.83 -10.50
CA ALA A 34 -7.49 25.37 -10.48
C ALA A 34 -6.08 24.73 -10.52
N GLY A 35 -5.04 25.46 -10.11
CA GLY A 35 -3.66 24.98 -10.12
C GLY A 35 -3.37 23.98 -8.99
N LEU A 36 -2.58 22.95 -9.30
CA LEU A 36 -2.07 21.98 -8.32
C LEU A 36 -1.33 22.67 -7.15
N SER A 37 -0.67 23.80 -7.44
CA SER A 37 0.03 24.63 -6.44
C SER A 37 -0.92 25.17 -5.36
N TRP A 38 -2.10 25.68 -5.74
CA TRP A 38 -3.09 26.17 -4.79
C TRP A 38 -3.57 25.05 -3.85
N PHE A 39 -3.80 23.85 -4.39
CA PHE A 39 -4.21 22.69 -3.60
C PHE A 39 -3.12 22.23 -2.62
N LEU A 40 -1.86 22.12 -3.08
CA LEU A 40 -0.75 21.66 -2.25
C LEU A 40 -0.38 22.64 -1.13
N HIS A 41 -0.54 23.95 -1.34
CA HIS A 41 -0.25 24.98 -0.35
C HIS A 41 -1.41 25.28 0.62
N THR A 42 -2.66 25.04 0.22
CA THR A 42 -3.84 25.31 1.06
C THR A 42 -4.16 24.14 1.99
N THR A 43 -3.69 22.93 1.64
CA THR A 43 -4.02 21.70 2.37
C THR A 43 -3.17 21.54 3.64
N ASN A 44 -3.81 21.15 4.75
CA ASN A 44 -3.13 20.98 6.03
C ASN A 44 -2.15 19.78 6.00
N PRO A 45 -0.86 19.94 6.41
CA PRO A 45 0.13 18.87 6.43
C PRO A 45 -0.28 17.61 7.20
N HIS A 46 -1.08 17.76 8.27
CA HIS A 46 -1.55 16.63 9.08
C HIS A 46 -2.47 15.69 8.29
N MET A 47 -3.20 16.21 7.30
CA MET A 47 -4.05 15.40 6.42
C MET A 47 -3.20 14.43 5.60
N TRP A 48 -2.09 14.89 5.03
CA TRP A 48 -1.16 14.07 4.26
C TRP A 48 -0.47 13.01 5.12
N ALA A 49 -0.02 13.39 6.31
CA ALA A 49 0.56 12.45 7.27
C ALA A 49 -0.44 11.36 7.70
N GLY A 50 -1.66 11.75 8.07
CA GLY A 50 -2.72 10.81 8.48
C GLY A 50 -3.14 9.87 7.36
N LEU A 51 -3.25 10.39 6.13
CA LEU A 51 -3.59 9.60 4.95
C LEU A 51 -2.45 8.62 4.60
N GLY A 52 -1.19 9.03 4.75
CA GLY A 52 -0.02 8.16 4.60
C GLY A 52 -0.02 6.97 5.56
N VAL A 53 -0.25 7.23 6.84
CA VAL A 53 -0.34 6.18 7.87
C VAL A 53 -1.52 5.25 7.60
N GLY A 54 -2.69 5.81 7.28
CA GLY A 54 -3.89 5.04 6.95
C GLY A 54 -3.68 4.11 5.76
N LEU A 55 -3.12 4.63 4.66
CA LEU A 55 -2.84 3.84 3.47
C LEU A 55 -1.79 2.76 3.69
N CYS A 56 -0.74 3.06 4.48
CA CYS A 56 0.29 2.08 4.82
C CYS A 56 -0.32 0.84 5.49
N VAL A 57 -1.14 1.05 6.52
CA VAL A 57 -1.79 -0.03 7.26
C VAL A 57 -2.81 -0.74 6.39
N SER A 58 -3.70 -0.01 5.71
CA SER A 58 -4.77 -0.64 4.93
C SER A 58 -4.22 -1.47 3.77
N LEU A 59 -3.26 -0.95 2.99
CA LEU A 59 -2.69 -1.68 1.84
C LEU A 59 -1.90 -2.91 2.30
N SER A 60 -1.18 -2.81 3.42
CA SER A 60 -0.46 -3.95 4.00
C SER A 60 -1.42 -5.04 4.48
N VAL A 61 -2.52 -4.68 5.14
CA VAL A 61 -3.54 -5.64 5.60
C VAL A 61 -4.23 -6.32 4.42
N VAL A 62 -4.56 -5.59 3.35
CA VAL A 62 -5.13 -6.20 2.13
C VAL A 62 -4.16 -7.20 1.50
N GLY A 63 -2.87 -6.88 1.45
CA GLY A 63 -1.82 -7.82 0.99
C GLY A 63 -1.75 -9.09 1.82
N ALA A 64 -1.74 -8.94 3.13
CA ALA A 64 -1.73 -10.07 4.06
C ALA A 64 -3.01 -10.92 3.91
N ALA A 65 -4.19 -10.29 3.86
CA ALA A 65 -5.46 -10.99 3.72
C ALA A 65 -5.55 -11.77 2.39
N MET A 66 -5.13 -11.17 1.27
CA MET A 66 -5.07 -11.85 -0.03
C MET A 66 -4.08 -13.02 0.00
N GLY A 67 -2.90 -12.83 0.58
CA GLY A 67 -1.89 -13.90 0.70
C GLY A 67 -2.41 -15.09 1.49
N ILE A 68 -3.02 -14.83 2.66
CA ILE A 68 -3.64 -15.85 3.52
C ILE A 68 -4.77 -16.58 2.78
N TYR A 69 -5.61 -15.86 2.02
CA TYR A 69 -6.69 -16.47 1.27
C TYR A 69 -6.18 -17.42 0.17
N ILE A 70 -5.19 -16.98 -0.62
CA ILE A 70 -4.62 -17.77 -1.71
C ILE A 70 -3.93 -19.03 -1.16
N THR A 71 -3.13 -18.91 -0.11
CA THR A 71 -2.48 -20.07 0.51
C THR A 71 -3.49 -20.96 1.25
N GLY A 72 -4.45 -20.35 1.96
CA GLY A 72 -5.43 -21.06 2.78
C GLY A 72 -6.35 -21.97 1.97
N THR A 73 -6.79 -21.54 0.78
CA THR A 73 -7.59 -22.39 -0.13
C THR A 73 -6.82 -23.63 -0.58
N SER A 74 -5.52 -23.50 -0.87
CA SER A 74 -4.65 -24.62 -1.24
C SER A 74 -4.30 -25.53 -0.06
N VAL A 75 -4.12 -24.97 1.14
CA VAL A 75 -3.92 -25.75 2.38
C VAL A 75 -5.16 -26.57 2.71
N VAL A 76 -6.37 -26.01 2.56
CA VAL A 76 -7.62 -26.77 2.76
C VAL A 76 -7.78 -27.85 1.69
N GLY A 77 -7.48 -27.55 0.42
CA GLY A 77 -7.53 -28.53 -0.68
C GLY A 77 -6.55 -29.70 -0.53
N GLY A 78 -5.30 -29.42 -0.12
CA GLY A 78 -4.29 -30.46 0.15
C GLY A 78 -4.43 -31.12 1.53
N GLY A 79 -4.99 -30.40 2.50
CA GLY A 79 -5.12 -30.80 3.90
C GLY A 79 -6.17 -31.88 4.17
N VAL A 80 -7.11 -32.11 3.24
CA VAL A 80 -8.06 -33.25 3.31
C VAL A 80 -7.30 -34.59 3.33
N ARG A 81 -6.11 -34.65 2.72
CA ARG A 81 -5.30 -35.88 2.62
C ARG A 81 -4.12 -35.92 3.61
N SER A 82 -3.70 -34.79 4.20
CA SER A 82 -2.55 -34.74 5.15
C SER A 82 -2.66 -33.55 6.13
N PRO A 83 -3.18 -33.73 7.36
CA PRO A 83 -3.48 -32.62 8.27
C PRO A 83 -2.38 -32.40 9.33
N ARG A 84 -1.33 -31.62 9.01
CA ARG A 84 -0.17 -31.43 9.92
C ARG A 84 0.24 -29.97 10.26
N ILE A 85 -0.45 -28.93 9.76
CA ILE A 85 0.09 -27.55 9.76
C ILE A 85 -0.57 -26.69 10.86
N ARG A 86 0.22 -26.14 11.81
CA ARG A 86 -0.20 -25.15 12.84
C ARG A 86 0.79 -23.99 12.93
N THR A 87 0.30 -22.77 13.15
CA THR A 87 1.07 -21.50 13.16
C THR A 87 1.28 -20.91 14.56
N LYS A 88 2.33 -20.08 14.72
CA LYS A 88 2.62 -19.26 15.91
C LYS A 88 2.72 -17.76 15.53
N ASN A 89 1.90 -16.98 16.24
CA ASN A 89 1.79 -15.53 16.55
C ASN A 89 2.50 -14.42 15.74
N LEU A 90 1.79 -13.28 15.60
CA LEU A 90 2.24 -12.00 15.03
C LEU A 90 2.25 -10.88 16.09
N ILE A 91 3.16 -9.92 15.91
CA ILE A 91 3.43 -8.78 16.82
C ILE A 91 2.90 -7.47 16.21
N SER A 92 2.41 -6.55 17.05
CA SER A 92 1.79 -5.26 16.69
C SER A 92 2.59 -4.06 17.24
N THR A 93 2.55 -2.92 16.54
CA THR A 93 3.01 -1.60 17.03
C THR A 93 2.06 -0.45 16.66
N TYR A 94 1.93 0.55 17.54
CA TYR A 94 1.12 1.78 17.46
C TYR A 94 1.99 3.02 17.74
N VAL A 95 1.76 4.20 17.10
CA VAL A 95 2.03 5.55 17.68
C VAL A 95 1.22 6.67 16.96
N MET A 96 0.69 7.66 17.72
CA MET A 96 0.32 9.02 17.26
C MET A 96 0.77 10.09 18.28
N HIS A 97 1.24 11.26 17.83
CA HIS A 97 1.61 12.40 18.71
C HIS A 97 1.23 13.77 18.11
N HIS A 98 0.75 14.70 18.95
CA HIS A 98 0.17 16.02 18.65
C HIS A 98 1.15 17.17 18.89
N VAL A 99 1.27 18.17 17.98
CA VAL A 99 1.95 19.45 18.28
C VAL A 99 1.36 20.67 17.52
N ILE A 100 1.53 21.85 18.14
CA ILE A 100 0.95 23.20 17.97
C ILE A 100 1.66 24.03 16.87
N ASN A 101 1.06 25.19 16.53
CA ASN A 101 1.12 25.89 15.24
C ASN A 101 1.99 27.17 15.28
N ASN A 102 3.01 27.29 14.40
CA ASN A 102 3.77 28.53 14.17
C ASN A 102 4.18 28.72 12.69
N ARG A 103 4.16 29.95 12.14
CA ARG A 103 4.19 30.21 10.68
C ARG A 103 5.51 29.91 9.93
N LYS A 104 6.67 29.86 10.59
CA LYS A 104 7.94 29.35 9.98
C LYS A 104 8.07 27.83 10.04
N SER A 105 7.24 27.18 10.87
CA SER A 105 7.14 25.72 11.02
C SER A 105 6.31 25.09 9.87
N MET A 106 5.46 25.86 9.18
CA MET A 106 4.55 25.37 8.13
C MET A 106 5.25 24.74 6.91
N ALA A 107 6.33 25.32 6.36
CA ALA A 107 7.00 24.77 5.18
C ALA A 107 7.75 23.46 5.48
N LYS A 108 8.41 23.37 6.65
CA LYS A 108 9.03 22.12 7.13
C LYS A 108 7.99 21.07 7.50
N ASN A 109 6.87 21.47 8.11
CA ASN A 109 5.77 20.56 8.40
C ASN A 109 5.10 20.04 7.11
N MET A 110 5.02 20.85 6.05
CA MET A 110 4.52 20.40 4.74
C MET A 110 5.45 19.36 4.11
N PHE A 111 6.76 19.58 4.16
CA PHE A 111 7.75 18.59 3.72
C PHE A 111 7.60 17.27 4.49
N THR A 112 7.50 17.34 5.83
CA THR A 112 7.28 16.15 6.66
C THR A 112 5.95 15.46 6.35
N GLY A 113 4.87 16.21 6.15
CA GLY A 113 3.56 15.66 5.75
C GLY A 113 3.61 14.89 4.42
N PHE A 114 4.27 15.46 3.40
CA PHE A 114 4.45 14.78 2.11
C PHE A 114 5.42 13.59 2.19
N ALA A 115 6.49 13.69 2.98
CA ALA A 115 7.45 12.60 3.19
C ALA A 115 6.78 11.41 3.89
N THR A 116 5.96 11.65 4.93
CA THR A 116 5.19 10.60 5.62
C THR A 116 4.12 10.00 4.70
N PHE A 117 3.46 10.80 3.87
CA PHE A 117 2.53 10.30 2.86
C PHE A 117 3.22 9.38 1.84
N GLY A 118 4.32 9.83 1.25
CA GLY A 118 5.08 9.07 0.27
C GLY A 118 5.67 7.79 0.85
N ALA A 119 6.22 7.84 2.06
CA ALA A 119 6.74 6.67 2.77
C ALA A 119 5.62 5.66 3.05
N GLY A 120 4.46 6.12 3.55
CA GLY A 120 3.32 5.24 3.84
C GLY A 120 2.76 4.56 2.58
N LEU A 121 2.65 5.29 1.47
CA LEU A 121 2.20 4.75 0.19
C LEU A 121 3.20 3.75 -0.39
N ALA A 122 4.50 4.05 -0.36
CA ALA A 122 5.54 3.17 -0.86
C ALA A 122 5.59 1.85 -0.06
N VAL A 123 5.64 1.92 1.27
CA VAL A 123 5.65 0.74 2.15
C VAL A 123 4.37 -0.08 1.98
N GLY A 124 3.21 0.58 1.94
CA GLY A 124 1.91 -0.09 1.76
C GLY A 124 1.82 -0.87 0.45
N LEU A 125 2.27 -0.30 -0.68
CA LEU A 125 2.26 -0.97 -1.98
C LEU A 125 3.28 -2.11 -2.09
N VAL A 126 4.47 -1.95 -1.50
CA VAL A 126 5.47 -3.02 -1.45
C VAL A 126 4.96 -4.19 -0.62
N ASN A 127 4.33 -3.92 0.54
CA ASN A 127 3.74 -4.96 1.39
C ASN A 127 2.53 -5.64 0.74
N LEU A 128 1.70 -4.89 0.00
CA LEU A 128 0.61 -5.46 -0.81
C LEU A 128 1.16 -6.47 -1.83
N SER A 129 2.17 -6.05 -2.59
CA SER A 129 2.78 -6.87 -3.65
C SER A 129 3.51 -8.09 -3.07
N CYS A 130 4.23 -7.90 -1.97
CA CYS A 130 4.90 -8.96 -1.22
C CYS A 130 3.91 -10.01 -0.71
N GLY A 131 2.79 -9.58 -0.11
CA GLY A 131 1.76 -10.50 0.42
C GLY A 131 1.13 -11.37 -0.68
N ILE A 132 0.87 -10.79 -1.86
CA ILE A 132 0.36 -11.54 -3.01
C ILE A 132 1.41 -12.53 -3.54
N CYS A 133 2.66 -12.10 -3.68
CA CYS A 133 3.77 -12.96 -4.12
C CYS A 133 3.94 -14.17 -3.21
N VAL A 134 4.08 -13.94 -1.89
CA VAL A 134 4.23 -15.00 -0.88
C VAL A 134 3.00 -15.91 -0.87
N GLY A 135 1.79 -15.37 -1.01
CA GLY A 135 0.56 -16.16 -1.08
C GLY A 135 0.54 -17.17 -2.24
N ILE A 136 1.00 -16.73 -3.43
CA ILE A 136 1.10 -17.58 -4.63
C ILE A 136 2.15 -18.67 -4.44
N VAL A 137 3.33 -18.31 -3.92
CA VAL A 137 4.42 -19.27 -3.65
C VAL A 137 3.99 -20.29 -2.59
N GLY A 138 3.35 -19.84 -1.50
CA GLY A 138 2.84 -20.70 -0.43
C GLY A 138 1.73 -21.65 -0.89
N SER A 139 0.88 -21.20 -1.82
CA SER A 139 -0.10 -22.07 -2.49
C SER A 139 0.59 -23.21 -3.26
N GLY A 140 1.64 -22.89 -4.03
CA GLY A 140 2.48 -23.89 -4.70
C GLY A 140 3.20 -24.83 -3.74
N ALA A 141 3.66 -24.32 -2.59
CA ALA A 141 4.27 -25.12 -1.54
C ALA A 141 3.29 -26.13 -0.94
N ALA A 142 2.06 -25.70 -0.61
CA ALA A 142 1.02 -26.56 -0.04
C ALA A 142 0.62 -27.70 -0.98
N LEU A 143 0.46 -27.40 -2.27
CA LEU A 143 0.15 -28.40 -3.31
C LEU A 143 1.31 -29.40 -3.50
N SER A 144 2.55 -28.90 -3.51
CA SER A 144 3.74 -29.73 -3.69
C SER A 144 4.03 -30.62 -2.48
N ASP A 145 3.79 -30.14 -1.27
CA ASP A 145 3.93 -30.90 -0.02
C ASP A 145 2.90 -32.05 0.04
N ALA A 146 1.68 -31.82 -0.46
CA ALA A 146 0.66 -32.86 -0.57
C ALA A 146 1.05 -33.99 -1.55
N ALA A 147 1.86 -33.69 -2.57
CA ALA A 147 2.39 -34.69 -3.50
C ALA A 147 3.63 -35.41 -2.94
N ASN A 148 4.58 -34.66 -2.38
CA ASN A 148 5.80 -35.19 -1.77
C ASN A 148 6.42 -34.20 -0.78
N SER A 149 6.49 -34.60 0.49
CA SER A 149 6.94 -33.74 1.59
C SER A 149 8.42 -33.37 1.55
N ALA A 150 9.25 -34.01 0.73
CA ALA A 150 10.65 -33.63 0.56
C ALA A 150 10.84 -32.32 -0.22
N LEU A 151 9.82 -31.84 -0.96
CA LEU A 151 9.91 -30.61 -1.75
C LEU A 151 9.61 -29.34 -0.94
N PHE A 152 8.93 -29.45 0.21
CA PHE A 152 8.49 -28.29 1.01
C PHE A 152 9.65 -27.35 1.38
N VAL A 153 10.75 -27.91 1.90
CA VAL A 153 11.92 -27.11 2.35
C VAL A 153 12.56 -26.36 1.19
N LYS A 154 12.55 -26.92 -0.02
CA LYS A 154 13.11 -26.26 -1.21
C LYS A 154 12.26 -25.07 -1.66
N ILE A 155 10.93 -25.17 -1.54
CA ILE A 155 10.00 -24.09 -1.90
C ILE A 155 10.00 -22.99 -0.83
N LEU A 156 10.17 -23.36 0.44
CA LEU A 156 10.23 -22.41 1.57
C LEU A 156 11.38 -21.39 1.43
N ILE A 157 12.49 -21.76 0.78
CA ILE A 157 13.58 -20.82 0.47
C ILE A 157 13.10 -19.68 -0.45
N VAL A 158 12.29 -20.00 -1.46
CA VAL A 158 11.73 -19.00 -2.39
C VAL A 158 10.76 -18.07 -1.66
N GLU A 159 10.01 -18.63 -0.70
CA GLU A 159 9.07 -17.87 0.13
C GLU A 159 9.77 -16.83 1.02
N ILE A 160 10.93 -17.18 1.58
CA ILE A 160 11.77 -16.25 2.37
C ILE A 160 12.30 -15.10 1.50
N PHE A 161 12.77 -15.39 0.28
CA PHE A 161 13.22 -14.34 -0.65
C PHE A 161 12.06 -13.44 -1.08
N GLY A 162 10.86 -13.99 -1.26
CA GLY A 162 9.64 -13.21 -1.50
C GLY A 162 9.34 -12.25 -0.35
N SER A 163 9.42 -12.73 0.90
CA SER A 163 9.19 -11.91 2.09
C SER A 163 10.27 -10.84 2.33
N ALA A 164 11.49 -11.01 1.82
CA ALA A 164 12.55 -10.01 1.92
C ALA A 164 12.21 -8.71 1.18
N ILE A 165 11.38 -8.78 0.13
CA ILE A 165 10.92 -7.61 -0.63
C ILE A 165 10.13 -6.65 0.27
N GLY A 166 9.27 -7.17 1.16
CA GLY A 166 8.54 -6.38 2.16
C GLY A 166 9.47 -5.63 3.12
N LEU A 167 10.53 -6.29 3.57
CA LEU A 167 11.54 -5.68 4.45
C LEU A 167 12.30 -4.55 3.77
N PHE A 168 12.66 -4.69 2.49
CA PHE A 168 13.28 -3.60 1.74
C PHE A 168 12.36 -2.38 1.62
N GLY A 169 11.06 -2.60 1.41
CA GLY A 169 10.06 -1.53 1.42
C GLY A 169 10.04 -0.76 2.74
N LEU A 170 10.06 -1.47 3.87
CA LEU A 170 10.13 -0.87 5.21
C LEU A 170 11.40 -0.03 5.41
N ILE A 171 12.57 -0.54 5.02
CA ILE A 171 13.85 0.17 5.15
C ILE A 171 13.81 1.50 4.38
N VAL A 172 13.30 1.48 3.14
CA VAL A 172 13.15 2.69 2.33
C VAL A 172 12.16 3.67 2.97
N GLY A 173 11.04 3.18 3.50
CA GLY A 173 10.07 4.01 4.21
C GLY A 173 10.68 4.72 5.43
N ILE A 174 11.44 3.99 6.26
CA ILE A 174 12.13 4.55 7.42
C ILE A 174 13.16 5.60 6.96
N TYR A 175 13.93 5.29 5.92
CA TYR A 175 14.91 6.21 5.35
C TYR A 175 14.26 7.52 4.85
N MET A 176 13.13 7.44 4.15
CA MET A 176 12.38 8.61 3.68
C MET A 176 11.91 9.51 4.82
N THR A 177 11.55 8.92 5.97
CA THR A 177 11.11 9.67 7.16
C THR A 177 12.25 10.04 8.11
N SER A 178 13.48 9.56 7.89
CA SER A 178 14.61 9.72 8.83
C SER A 178 15.03 11.17 9.05
N ASN A 179 14.85 12.03 8.05
CA ASN A 179 15.17 13.46 8.11
C ASN A 179 13.91 14.33 8.26
N ALA A 180 12.75 13.73 8.50
CA ALA A 180 11.48 14.42 8.56
C ALA A 180 11.18 14.86 10.00
N GLU A 181 11.51 16.11 10.32
CA GLU A 181 11.22 16.71 11.62
C GLU A 181 9.99 17.61 11.53
N MET A 182 8.95 17.32 12.32
CA MET A 182 7.87 18.28 12.57
C MET A 182 8.33 19.25 13.66
N ILE A 183 8.38 20.55 13.30
CA ILE A 183 8.76 21.58 14.27
C ILE A 183 7.58 21.86 15.19
N LYS A 184 7.86 21.78 16.48
CA LYS A 184 6.92 22.05 17.57
C LYS A 184 6.45 23.51 17.64
#